data_AF-A0A800MUE7-F1
#
_entry.id   AF-A0A800MUE7-F1
#
_cell.length_a   1.000
_cell.length_b   1.000
_cell.length_c   1.000
_cell.angle_alpha   90.00
_cell.angle_beta   90.00
_cell.angle_gamma   90.00
#
_symmetry.space_group_name_H-M   'P 1'
#
loop_
_entity.id
_entity.type
_entity.pdbx_description
1 polymer ?
#
loop_
_entity_poly.entity_id
_entity_poly.type
_entity_poly.pdbx_seq_one_letter_code
_entity_poly.pdbx_strand_id
1 'polypeptide(L)'
;MYKLTRFKIADFCTLSDSQIKHIEEHINYNLQTLNNNLAEGYDRYDKFNDYFRSELNGMMLICNAVGIKVQTKFVEGDDTECS
;
A
#
# COMPACT_ATOMS: atom_id res chain seq x y z
N MET A 1 -1.78 -7.36 -8.94
CA MET A 1 -1.20 -6.06 -8.53
C MET A 1 -1.87 -5.49 -7.29
N TYR A 2 -1.08 -5.02 -6.33
CA TYR A 2 -1.53 -4.21 -5.21
C TYR A 2 -1.88 -2.77 -5.65
N LYS A 3 -2.97 -2.22 -5.12
CA LYS A 3 -3.41 -0.84 -5.37
C LYS A 3 -3.81 -0.15 -4.07
N LEU A 4 -3.52 1.15 -3.97
CA LEU A 4 -4.10 2.04 -2.96
C LEU A 4 -5.55 2.33 -3.38
N THR A 5 -6.51 1.78 -2.64
CA THR A 5 -7.95 1.90 -2.96
C THR A 5 -8.64 2.96 -2.12
N ARG A 6 -8.01 3.43 -1.05
CA ARG A 6 -8.51 4.52 -0.22
C ARG A 6 -7.37 5.23 0.48
N PHE A 7 -7.39 6.56 0.43
CA PHE A 7 -6.62 7.45 1.26
C PHE A 7 -7.54 8.60 1.67
N LYS A 8 -8.04 8.60 2.91
CA LYS A 8 -8.95 9.64 3.42
C LYS A 8 -8.44 10.21 4.72
N ILE A 9 -8.39 11.53 4.79
CA ILE A 9 -7.97 12.28 5.98
C ILE A 9 -9.23 12.66 6.75
N ALA A 10 -9.26 12.38 8.05
CA ALA A 10 -10.33 12.79 8.94
C ALA A 10 -10.10 14.23 9.43
N ASP A 11 -11.18 14.92 9.79
CA ASP A 11 -11.14 16.31 10.25
C ASP A 11 -10.28 16.53 11.50
N PHE A 12 -10.06 15.49 12.31
CA PHE A 12 -9.23 15.53 13.52
C PHE A 12 -7.76 15.11 13.28
N CYS A 13 -7.34 14.90 12.03
CA CYS A 13 -5.96 14.53 11.71
C CYS A 13 -4.99 15.58 12.26
N THR A 14 -3.99 15.15 13.02
CA THR A 14 -3.04 16.03 13.70
C THR A 14 -1.76 16.28 12.89
N LEU A 15 -1.68 15.75 11.67
CA LEU A 15 -0.51 15.86 10.80
C LEU A 15 -0.65 17.03 9.83
N SER A 16 0.48 17.64 9.49
CA SER A 16 0.53 18.66 8.43
C SER A 16 0.38 18.02 7.04
N ASP A 17 -0.02 18.83 6.06
CA ASP A 17 -0.11 18.41 4.66
C ASP A 17 1.20 17.82 4.12
N SER A 18 2.35 18.36 4.54
CA SER A 18 3.66 17.82 4.15
C SER A 18 3.93 16.43 4.71
N GLN A 19 3.52 16.16 5.95
CA GLN A 19 3.63 14.85 6.57
C GLN A 19 2.68 13.85 5.92
N ILE A 20 1.44 14.27 5.65
CA ILE A 20 0.43 13.47 4.97
C ILE A 20 0.91 13.07 3.57
N LYS A 21 1.45 14.04 2.81
CA LYS A 21 2.03 13.80 1.48
C LYS A 21 3.16 12.78 1.54
N HIS A 22 4.06 12.90 2.52
CA HIS A 22 5.16 11.96 2.68
C HIS A 22 4.68 10.53 2.99
N ILE A 23 3.63 10.39 3.80
CA ILE A 23 2.99 9.10 4.08
C ILE A 23 2.41 8.49 2.80
N GLU A 24 1.68 9.29 2.00
CA GLU A 24 1.10 8.83 0.74
C GLU A 24 2.18 8.40 -0.27
N GLU A 25 3.26 9.18 -0.41
CA GLU A 25 4.42 8.86 -1.25
C GLU A 25 5.06 7.52 -0.83
N HIS A 26 5.24 7.32 0.48
CA HIS A 26 5.86 6.11 1.01
C HIS A 26 4.97 4.87 0.85
N ILE A 27 3.65 5.00 1.03
CA ILE A 27 2.70 3.92 0.73
C ILE A 27 2.77 3.54 -0.76
N ASN A 28 2.77 4.54 -1.65
CA ASN A 28 2.85 4.31 -3.08
C ASN A 28 4.17 3.64 -3.49
N TYR A 29 5.30 4.04 -2.88
CA TYR A 29 6.59 3.39 -3.08
C TYR A 29 6.56 1.90 -2.70
N ASN A 30 6.02 1.56 -1.54
CA ASN A 30 5.91 0.17 -1.08
C ASN A 30 4.99 -0.66 -1.99
N LEU A 31 3.87 -0.08 -2.44
CA LEU A 31 2.96 -0.74 -3.40
C LEU A 31 3.61 -0.97 -4.76
N GLN A 32 4.35 0.03 -5.28
CA GLN A 32 5.05 -0.10 -6.55
C GLN A 32 6.15 -1.16 -6.47
N THR A 33 6.92 -1.18 -5.38
CA THR A 33 7.97 -2.18 -5.16
C THR A 33 7.39 -3.59 -5.08
N LEU A 34 6.29 -3.79 -4.35
CA LEU A 34 5.57 -5.07 -4.33
C LEU A 34 5.08 -5.49 -5.72
N ASN A 35 4.55 -4.55 -6.51
CA ASN A 35 4.08 -4.85 -7.86
C ASN A 35 5.23 -5.23 -8.81
N ASN A 36 6.37 -4.53 -8.73
CA ASN A 36 7.55 -4.83 -9.52
C ASN A 36 8.10 -6.22 -9.17
N ASN A 37 8.26 -6.51 -7.87
CA ASN A 37 8.73 -7.82 -7.41
C ASN A 37 7.83 -8.96 -7.90
N LEU A 38 6.50 -8.79 -7.79
CA LEU A 38 5.55 -9.78 -8.30
C LEU A 38 5.63 -9.95 -9.82
N ALA A 39 5.88 -8.87 -10.57
CA ALA A 39 6.05 -8.94 -12.02
C ALA A 39 7.36 -9.64 -12.42
N GLU A 40 8.41 -9.53 -11.59
CA GLU A 40 9.68 -10.23 -11.74
C GLU A 40 9.62 -11.71 -11.31
N GLY A 41 8.47 -12.19 -10.83
CA GLY A 41 8.27 -13.58 -10.44
C GLY A 41 8.64 -13.91 -9.00
N TYR A 42 8.96 -12.90 -8.17
CA TYR A 42 9.06 -13.08 -6.73
C TYR A 42 7.66 -13.33 -6.18
N ASP A 43 7.41 -14.56 -5.76
CA ASP A 43 6.07 -15.01 -5.38
C ASP A 43 5.63 -14.51 -4.00
N ARG A 44 4.47 -15.01 -3.56
CA ARG A 44 3.81 -14.59 -2.32
C ARG A 44 4.62 -14.93 -1.05
N TYR A 45 5.63 -15.80 -1.13
CA TYR A 45 6.41 -16.31 -0.01
C TYR A 45 7.88 -15.81 -0.01
N ASP A 46 8.23 -14.90 -0.91
CA ASP A 46 9.53 -14.25 -0.85
C ASP A 46 9.62 -13.31 0.36
N LYS A 47 10.69 -13.45 1.16
CA LYS A 47 10.96 -12.63 2.35
C LYS A 47 10.94 -11.13 2.05
N PHE A 48 11.33 -10.74 0.83
CA PHE A 48 11.32 -9.36 0.38
C PHE A 48 9.89 -8.82 0.25
N ASN A 49 8.97 -9.62 -0.27
CA ASN A 49 7.55 -9.25 -0.36
C ASN A 49 6.88 -9.21 1.02
N ASP A 50 7.25 -10.13 1.92
CA ASP A 50 6.74 -10.11 3.29
C ASP A 50 7.18 -8.87 4.07
N TYR A 51 8.40 -8.39 3.85
CA TYR A 51 8.88 -7.12 4.41
C TYR A 51 7.97 -5.94 4.03
N PHE A 52 7.73 -5.73 2.73
CA PHE A 52 6.92 -4.59 2.27
C PHE A 52 5.44 -4.70 2.69
N ARG A 53 4.90 -5.92 2.77
CA ARG A 53 3.55 -6.14 3.34
C ARG A 53 3.49 -5.79 4.81
N SER A 54 4.50 -6.21 5.58
CA SER A 54 4.60 -5.90 7.01
C SER A 54 4.69 -4.40 7.24
N GLU A 55 5.51 -3.70 6.45
CA GLU A 55 5.58 -2.23 6.49
C GLU A 55 4.24 -1.58 6.16
N LEU A 56 3.58 -1.98 5.07
CA LEU A 56 2.26 -1.45 4.72
C LEU A 56 1.22 -1.67 5.83
N ASN A 57 1.21 -2.85 6.44
CA ASN A 57 0.31 -3.15 7.57
C ASN A 57 0.62 -2.27 8.79
N GLY A 58 1.90 -2.09 9.13
CA GLY A 58 2.34 -1.22 10.22
C GLY A 58 1.93 0.23 9.98
N MET A 59 2.15 0.75 8.76
CA MET A 59 1.73 2.09 8.37
C MET A 59 0.22 2.26 8.45
N MET A 60 -0.57 1.29 7.97
CA MET A 60 -2.03 1.35 8.02
C MET A 60 -2.56 1.44 9.46
N LEU A 61 -1.93 0.71 10.40
CA LEU A 61 -2.27 0.78 11.83
C LEU A 61 -2.00 2.18 12.41
N ILE A 62 -0.81 2.74 12.13
CA ILE A 62 -0.42 4.07 12.60
C ILE A 62 -1.29 5.16 11.98
N CYS A 63 -1.52 5.09 10.66
CA CYS A 63 -2.35 6.03 9.91
C CYS A 63 -3.75 6.13 10.55
N ASN A 64 -4.36 4.99 10.87
CA ASN A 64 -5.68 4.99 11.49
C ASN A 64 -5.69 5.69 12.87
N ALA A 65 -4.61 5.54 13.65
CA ALA A 65 -4.47 6.21 14.94
C ALA A 65 -4.34 7.74 14.82
N VAL A 66 -3.77 8.24 13.71
CA VAL A 66 -3.59 9.68 13.45
C VAL A 66 -4.69 10.29 12.58
N GLY A 67 -5.78 9.56 12.32
CA GLY A 67 -6.93 10.07 11.56
C GLY A 67 -6.79 9.93 10.03
N ILE A 68 -5.90 9.08 9.53
CA ILE A 68 -5.75 8.77 8.11
C ILE A 68 -6.25 7.34 7.84
N LYS A 69 -7.32 7.21 7.06
CA LYS A 69 -7.85 5.92 6.63
C LYS A 69 -7.22 5.49 5.31
N VAL A 70 -6.33 4.51 5.40
CA VAL A 70 -5.65 3.87 4.26
C VAL A 70 -6.29 2.50 3.98
N GLN A 71 -6.51 2.15 2.71
CA GLN A 71 -6.87 0.79 2.32
C GLN A 71 -6.13 0.38 1.04
N THR A 72 -5.45 -0.76 1.09
CA THR A 72 -4.81 -1.38 -0.06
C THR A 72 -5.53 -2.68 -0.43
N LYS A 73 -5.56 -3.05 -1.71
CA LYS A 73 -6.10 -4.34 -2.17
C LYS A 73 -5.15 -4.97 -3.16
N PHE A 74 -4.99 -6.28 -3.06
CA PHE A 74 -4.46 -7.07 -4.17
C PHE A 74 -5.58 -7.32 -5.17
N VAL A 75 -5.38 -6.88 -6.40
CA VAL A 75 -6.23 -7.18 -7.55
C VAL A 75 -5.42 -8.13 -8.41
N GLU A 76 -5.80 -9.39 -8.54
CA GLU A 76 -5.16 -10.27 -9.53
C GLU A 76 -5.29 -9.59 -10.90
N GLY A 77 -4.15 -9.44 -11.60
CA GLY A 77 -4.17 -8.81 -12.92
C GLY A 77 -5.10 -9.63 -13.79
N ASP A 78 -5.91 -8.95 -14.62
CA ASP A 78 -6.94 -9.56 -15.47
C ASP A 78 -6.54 -10.98 -15.85
N ASP A 79 -7.35 -11.96 -15.41
CA ASP A 79 -7.44 -13.21 -16.14
C ASP A 79 -7.68 -12.78 -17.57
N THR A 80 -6.64 -12.92 -18.39
CA THR A 80 -6.78 -12.83 -19.83
C THR A 80 -7.63 -14.05 -20.15
N GLU A 81 -8.96 -13.91 -20.06
CA GLU A 81 -9.89 -14.86 -20.62
C GLU A 81 -9.57 -14.85 -22.12
N CYS A 82 -8.79 -15.85 -22.52
CA CYS A 82 -8.77 -16.34 -23.87
C CYS A 82 -10.21 -16.46 -24.35
N SER A 83 -10.61 -15.55 -25.23
CA SER A 83 -11.78 -15.71 -26.10
C SER A 83 -11.44 -15.19 -27.50
#